data_AF-D7FLZ8-F1
#
_entry.id   AF-D7FLZ8-F1
#
_cell.length_a   1.000
_cell.length_b   1.000
_cell.length_c   1.000
_cell.angle_alpha   90.00
_cell.angle_beta   90.00
_cell.angle_gamma   90.00
#
_symmetry.space_group_name_H-M   'P 1'
#
loop_
_entity.id
_entity.type
_entity.pdbx_description
1 polymer ?
#
loop_
_entity_poly.entity_id
_entity_poly.type
_entity_poly.pdbx_seq_one_letter_code
_entity_poly.pdbx_strand_id
1 'polypeptide(L)'
;MLVFDPTMGEAEKAILAALGCGLLENEEGKRCCCRCCGERGGGDKAGGEDVATPTLFFMPHCPRRLYSNVLWANWSSRAMGSILILGNKISSYTDRLLDARSRVDPTNALLRAGPLLQDIDLLPYPGSDRARWRRDVEKLPRFERAFNDLALSFSSPDARSSTEGATALLDRPQEFVEEEDGELVTGRARGGR
;
A
#
# COMPACT_ATOMS: atom_id res chain seq x y z
N MET A 1 -5.19 5.48 16.06
CA MET A 1 -4.67 5.31 14.69
C MET A 1 -3.31 4.64 14.79
N LEU A 2 -3.02 3.68 13.92
CA LEU A 2 -1.70 3.03 13.84
C LEU A 2 -0.89 3.65 12.70
N VAL A 3 0.43 3.78 12.88
CA VAL A 3 1.34 4.35 11.87
C VAL A 3 2.47 3.37 11.56
N PHE A 4 2.71 3.15 10.27
CA PHE A 4 3.84 2.39 9.74
C PHE A 4 4.77 3.31 8.96
N ASP A 5 6.07 3.26 9.24
CA ASP A 5 7.14 3.92 8.46
C ASP A 5 8.33 2.94 8.38
N PRO A 6 8.79 2.57 7.17
CA PRO A 6 9.86 1.60 7.00
C PRO A 6 11.24 2.10 7.46
N THR A 7 11.41 3.40 7.67
CA THR A 7 12.68 4.08 7.98
C THR A 7 12.65 4.89 9.28
N MET A 8 11.65 4.66 10.12
CA MET A 8 11.35 5.49 11.28
C MET A 8 12.54 5.64 12.24
N GLY A 9 13.00 6.87 12.44
CA GLY A 9 14.00 7.21 13.45
C GLY A 9 13.40 7.37 14.85
N GLU A 10 14.26 7.43 15.87
CA GLU A 10 13.82 7.54 17.27
C GLU A 10 13.08 8.87 17.57
N ALA A 11 13.43 9.95 16.85
CA ALA A 11 12.76 11.24 16.99
C ALA A 11 11.32 11.19 16.45
N GLU A 12 11.12 10.57 15.28
CA GLU A 12 9.80 10.40 14.66
C GLU A 12 8.90 9.53 15.52
N LYS A 13 9.45 8.44 16.08
CA LYS A 13 8.73 7.57 17.03
C LYS A 13 8.25 8.35 18.25
N ALA A 14 9.11 9.20 18.84
CA ALA A 14 8.75 10.01 20.00
C ALA A 14 7.63 11.02 19.70
N ILE A 15 7.67 11.67 18.53
CA ILE A 15 6.63 12.60 18.09
C ILE A 15 5.29 11.87 17.90
N LEU A 16 5.29 10.72 17.23
CA LEU A 16 4.08 9.94 16.99
C LEU A 16 3.47 9.40 18.29
N ALA A 17 4.31 8.95 19.23
CA ALA A 17 3.87 8.55 20.56
C ALA A 17 3.22 9.73 21.32
N ALA A 18 3.82 10.93 21.26
CA ALA A 18 3.26 12.14 21.86
C ALA A 18 1.92 12.56 21.23
N LEU A 19 1.72 12.28 19.93
CA LEU A 19 0.45 12.48 19.22
C LEU A 19 -0.59 11.37 19.47
N GLY A 20 -0.29 10.41 20.35
CA GLY A 20 -1.19 9.29 20.67
C GLY A 20 -1.33 8.25 19.55
N CYS A 21 -0.38 8.20 18.62
CA CYS A 21 -0.34 7.21 17.56
C CYS A 21 0.36 5.93 18.04
N GLY A 22 -0.20 4.76 17.70
CA GLY A 22 0.46 3.48 17.93
C GLY A 22 1.44 3.18 16.79
N LEU A 23 2.66 2.78 17.13
CA LEU A 23 3.73 2.49 16.19
C LEU A 23 3.70 1.02 15.79
N LEU A 24 3.87 0.75 14.50
CA LEU A 24 3.97 -0.60 13.95
C LEU A 24 5.42 -0.97 13.64
N GLU A 25 5.79 -2.22 13.93
CA GLU A 25 7.06 -2.78 13.48
C GLU A 25 7.05 -3.02 11.96
N ASN A 26 8.24 -3.03 11.36
CA ASN A 26 8.39 -3.23 9.94
C ASN A 26 8.26 -4.72 9.56
N GLU A 27 7.04 -5.19 9.34
CA GLU A 27 6.73 -6.54 8.83
C GLU A 27 6.83 -6.61 7.29
N GLU A 28 7.79 -5.92 6.67
CA GLU A 28 7.92 -5.80 5.19
C GLU A 28 6.65 -5.29 4.49
N GLY A 29 5.85 -4.49 5.21
CA GLY A 29 4.54 -4.02 4.75
C GLY A 29 3.45 -5.09 4.72
N LYS A 30 3.69 -6.32 5.19
CA LYS A 30 2.70 -7.43 5.20
C LYS A 30 1.71 -7.38 6.38
N ARG A 31 1.63 -6.25 7.08
CA ARG A 31 0.72 -6.03 8.19
C ARG A 31 -0.74 -6.03 7.71
N CYS A 32 -1.56 -6.90 8.31
CA CYS A 32 -2.99 -6.86 8.10
C CYS A 32 -3.70 -5.92 9.09
N CYS A 33 -4.54 -5.02 8.58
CA CYS A 33 -5.30 -4.03 9.34
C CYS A 33 -6.66 -4.54 9.84
N CYS A 34 -7.11 -5.72 9.40
CA CYS A 34 -8.25 -6.42 9.99
C CYS A 34 -7.79 -7.67 10.74
N ARG A 35 -8.23 -7.85 11.98
CA ARG A 35 -8.02 -9.12 12.71
C ARG A 35 -8.68 -10.31 12.00
N CYS A 36 -9.72 -10.05 11.21
CA CYS A 36 -10.46 -11.04 10.45
C CYS A 36 -9.66 -11.65 9.28
N CYS A 37 -8.68 -10.96 8.72
CA CYS A 37 -7.92 -11.47 7.57
C CYS A 37 -6.60 -12.17 7.98
N GLY A 38 -6.38 -12.35 9.29
CA GLY A 38 -5.12 -12.80 9.88
C GLY A 38 -4.83 -14.29 9.85
N GLU A 39 -5.72 -15.14 9.34
CA GLU A 39 -5.43 -16.58 9.22
C GLU A 39 -5.39 -16.96 7.73
N ARG A 40 -4.27 -17.56 7.33
CA ARG A 40 -4.10 -18.23 6.04
C ARG A 40 -5.33 -19.12 5.77
N GLY A 41 -6.17 -18.72 4.82
CA GLY A 41 -7.32 -19.50 4.40
C GLY A 41 -8.64 -18.76 4.66
N GLY A 42 -9.38 -18.53 3.57
CA GLY A 42 -10.73 -18.03 3.64
C GLY A 42 -11.59 -18.86 4.58
N GLY A 43 -12.25 -18.16 5.48
CA GLY A 43 -13.26 -18.71 6.35
C GLY A 43 -13.92 -17.53 7.03
N ASP A 44 -15.16 -17.24 6.63
CA ASP A 44 -16.05 -16.30 7.29
C ASP A 44 -16.29 -16.76 8.73
N LYS A 45 -15.35 -16.50 9.65
CA LYS A 45 -15.59 -16.59 11.09
C LYS A 45 -16.37 -15.34 11.51
N ALA A 46 -17.64 -15.32 11.15
CA ALA A 46 -18.63 -14.39 11.68
C ALA A 46 -18.85 -14.71 13.18
N GLY A 47 -18.14 -14.02 14.08
CA GLY A 47 -18.33 -14.29 15.52
C GLY A 47 -17.52 -13.44 16.50
N GLY A 48 -16.50 -12.71 16.08
CA GLY A 48 -15.90 -11.63 16.89
C GLY A 48 -16.35 -10.28 16.33
N GLU A 49 -16.43 -9.23 17.15
CA GLU A 49 -16.50 -7.87 16.62
C GLU A 49 -15.29 -7.66 15.69
N ASP A 50 -15.55 -7.70 14.38
CA ASP A 50 -14.55 -7.54 13.32
C ASP A 50 -14.07 -6.08 13.28
N VAL A 51 -13.24 -5.71 14.25
CA VAL A 51 -12.68 -4.36 14.33
C VAL A 51 -11.50 -4.24 13.38
N ALA A 52 -11.74 -3.64 12.22
CA ALA A 52 -10.67 -3.17 11.36
C ALA A 52 -10.11 -1.86 11.94
N THR A 53 -8.79 -1.78 12.11
CA THR A 53 -8.14 -0.63 12.74
C THR A 53 -7.63 0.32 11.67
N PRO A 54 -8.08 1.59 11.62
CA PRO A 54 -7.54 2.58 10.71
C PRO A 54 -6.03 2.72 10.88
N THR A 55 -5.31 2.43 9.80
CA THR A 55 -3.85 2.36 9.77
C THR A 55 -3.31 3.25 8.66
N LEU A 56 -2.40 4.15 9.04
CA LEU A 56 -1.67 5.03 8.15
C LEU A 56 -0.32 4.41 7.80
N PHE A 57 -0.09 4.12 6.53
CA PHE A 57 1.19 3.71 5.98
C PHE A 57 1.90 4.96 5.44
N PHE A 58 2.88 5.45 6.18
CA PHE A 58 3.75 6.54 5.77
C PHE A 58 4.94 5.98 4.98
N MET A 59 4.86 6.09 3.65
CA MET A 59 5.77 5.44 2.71
C MET A 59 6.25 6.36 1.57
N PRO A 60 6.68 7.61 1.83
CA PRO A 60 7.26 8.44 0.78
C PRO A 60 8.50 7.77 0.18
N HIS A 61 8.67 7.84 -1.15
CA HIS A 61 9.84 7.32 -1.86
C HIS A 61 10.17 5.82 -1.61
N CYS A 62 9.20 5.03 -1.14
CA CYS A 62 9.37 3.60 -0.89
C CYS A 62 9.31 2.77 -2.18
N PRO A 63 9.96 1.59 -2.24
CA PRO A 63 9.93 0.74 -3.43
C PRO A 63 8.52 0.20 -3.69
N ARG A 64 8.19 0.00 -4.98
CA ARG A 64 6.90 -0.56 -5.44
C ARG A 64 6.49 -1.85 -4.74
N ARG A 65 7.47 -2.69 -4.36
CA ARG A 65 7.23 -3.96 -3.66
C ARG A 65 6.57 -3.74 -2.30
N LEU A 66 7.00 -2.74 -1.54
CA LEU A 66 6.44 -2.46 -0.22
C LEU A 66 4.95 -2.07 -0.30
N TYR A 67 4.59 -1.25 -1.29
CA TYR A 67 3.19 -0.92 -1.57
C TYR A 67 2.37 -2.16 -1.96
N SER A 68 2.96 -3.04 -2.78
CA SER A 68 2.28 -4.26 -3.21
C SER A 68 2.03 -5.19 -2.03
N ASN A 69 2.96 -5.30 -1.09
CA ASN A 69 2.81 -6.09 0.13
C ASN A 69 1.70 -5.55 1.04
N VAL A 70 1.64 -4.23 1.25
CA VAL A 70 0.58 -3.58 2.04
C VAL A 70 -0.80 -3.87 1.45
N LEU A 71 -0.94 -3.73 0.14
CA LEU A 71 -2.20 -4.03 -0.53
C LEU A 71 -2.54 -5.52 -0.44
N TRP A 72 -1.58 -6.40 -0.73
CA TRP A 72 -1.77 -7.85 -0.69
C TRP A 72 -2.20 -8.36 0.70
N ALA A 73 -1.63 -7.81 1.77
CA ALA A 73 -1.98 -8.15 3.15
C ALA A 73 -3.38 -7.64 3.55
N ASN A 74 -3.90 -6.64 2.84
CA ASN A 74 -5.17 -5.99 3.11
C ASN A 74 -6.20 -6.19 1.98
N TRP A 75 -6.06 -7.26 1.19
CA TRP A 75 -6.90 -7.54 0.01
C TRP A 75 -8.30 -8.06 0.35
N SER A 76 -9.10 -7.24 1.03
CA SER A 76 -10.53 -7.46 1.27
C SER A 76 -11.26 -6.11 1.31
N SER A 77 -12.57 -6.10 1.03
CA SER A 77 -13.36 -4.86 1.06
C SER A 77 -13.23 -4.12 2.41
N ARG A 78 -13.26 -4.87 3.52
CA ARG A 78 -13.16 -4.31 4.88
C ARG A 78 -11.74 -3.81 5.20
N ALA A 79 -10.70 -4.58 4.85
CA ALA A 79 -9.31 -4.19 5.12
C ALA A 79 -8.89 -2.99 4.25
N MET A 80 -9.25 -2.98 2.96
CA MET A 80 -9.03 -1.84 2.06
C MET A 80 -9.69 -0.56 2.57
N GLY A 81 -10.85 -0.66 3.25
CA GLY A 81 -11.50 0.50 3.87
C GLY A 81 -10.78 1.06 5.11
N SER A 82 -9.76 0.37 5.61
CA SER A 82 -9.03 0.73 6.84
C SER A 82 -7.58 1.13 6.60
N ILE A 83 -7.12 1.11 5.35
CA ILE A 83 -5.77 1.55 4.97
C ILE A 83 -5.80 2.99 4.46
N LEU A 84 -4.84 3.78 4.93
CA LEU A 84 -4.48 5.08 4.36
C LEU A 84 -3.01 5.02 4.00
N ILE A 85 -2.64 5.32 2.76
CA ILE A 85 -1.24 5.32 2.33
C ILE A 85 -0.84 6.75 2.03
N LEU A 86 0.05 7.30 2.84
CA LEU A 86 0.69 8.58 2.59
C LEU A 86 2.06 8.32 1.97
N GLY A 87 2.18 8.48 0.65
CA GLY A 87 3.42 8.19 -0.06
C GLY A 87 3.36 8.66 -1.50
N ASN A 88 4.20 8.12 -2.37
CA ASN A 88 4.11 8.39 -3.80
C ASN A 88 2.76 7.97 -4.37
N LYS A 89 2.26 8.75 -5.32
CA LYS A 89 1.06 8.48 -6.10
C LYS A 89 1.08 7.06 -6.68
N ILE A 90 -0.01 6.31 -6.51
CA ILE A 90 -0.10 4.93 -6.99
C ILE A 90 -0.05 4.90 -8.52
N SER A 91 -0.70 5.87 -9.17
CA SER A 91 -0.67 5.99 -10.62
C SER A 91 0.76 6.15 -11.16
N SER A 92 1.67 6.78 -10.41
CA SER A 92 3.06 6.95 -10.85
C SER A 92 3.82 5.62 -10.88
N TYR A 93 3.42 4.62 -10.10
CA TYR A 93 3.96 3.28 -10.24
C TYR A 93 3.35 2.53 -11.41
N THR A 94 2.05 2.71 -11.68
CA THR A 94 1.38 2.04 -12.81
C THR A 94 1.81 2.60 -14.16
N ASP A 95 1.99 3.93 -14.26
CA ASP A 95 2.41 4.61 -15.47
C ASP A 95 3.87 4.31 -15.83
N ARG A 96 4.71 4.09 -14.81
CA ARG A 96 6.13 3.71 -14.96
C ARG A 96 6.34 2.20 -15.11
N LEU A 97 5.27 1.40 -15.29
CA LEU A 97 5.40 -0.01 -15.70
C LEU A 97 5.87 -0.07 -17.16
N LEU A 98 7.15 0.19 -17.34
CA LEU A 98 7.82 0.20 -18.65
C LEU A 98 8.11 -1.21 -19.15
N ASP A 99 8.23 -2.19 -18.23
CA ASP A 99 8.60 -3.56 -18.58
C ASP A 99 7.36 -4.46 -18.73
N ALA A 100 7.24 -5.14 -19.88
CA ALA A 100 6.17 -6.12 -20.12
C ALA A 100 6.07 -7.20 -19.01
N ARG A 101 7.21 -7.58 -18.41
CA ARG A 101 7.25 -8.53 -17.27
C ARG A 101 6.48 -8.01 -16.05
N SER A 102 6.57 -6.71 -15.76
CA SER A 102 5.91 -6.11 -14.60
C SER A 102 4.40 -5.95 -14.76
N ARG A 103 3.91 -6.01 -16.01
CA ARG A 103 2.47 -6.03 -16.35
C ARG A 103 1.83 -7.41 -16.18
N VAL A 104 2.63 -8.47 -16.29
CA VAL A 104 2.18 -9.86 -16.17
C VAL A 104 2.54 -10.47 -14.81
N ASP A 105 3.30 -9.75 -13.97
CA ASP A 105 3.70 -10.18 -12.64
C ASP A 105 2.45 -10.42 -11.75
N PRO A 106 2.15 -11.68 -11.36
CA PRO A 106 0.96 -12.00 -10.58
C PRO A 106 1.01 -11.45 -9.16
N THR A 107 2.19 -11.05 -8.67
CA THR A 107 2.40 -10.45 -7.34
C THR A 107 2.18 -8.93 -7.32
N ASN A 108 1.98 -8.31 -8.49
CA ASN A 108 1.81 -6.86 -8.59
C ASN A 108 0.39 -6.42 -8.19
N ALA A 109 0.21 -6.18 -6.89
CA ALA A 109 -1.06 -5.76 -6.32
C ALA A 109 -1.51 -4.36 -6.79
N LEU A 110 -0.56 -3.46 -7.11
CA LEU A 110 -0.88 -2.08 -7.51
C LEU A 110 -1.68 -2.01 -8.81
N LEU A 111 -1.38 -2.89 -9.78
CA LEU A 111 -2.12 -2.96 -11.04
C LEU A 111 -3.59 -3.34 -10.82
N ARG A 112 -3.83 -4.30 -9.94
CA ARG A 112 -5.17 -4.81 -9.64
C ARG A 112 -5.94 -3.86 -8.73
N ALA A 113 -5.25 -3.08 -7.91
CA ALA A 113 -5.86 -2.19 -6.93
C ALA A 113 -6.31 -0.84 -7.51
N GLY A 114 -5.95 -0.54 -8.76
CA GLY A 114 -6.29 0.73 -9.42
C GLY A 114 -7.76 1.14 -9.26
N PRO A 115 -8.75 0.26 -9.55
CA PRO A 115 -10.17 0.59 -9.39
C PRO A 115 -10.62 0.77 -7.93
N LEU A 116 -9.83 0.30 -6.96
CA LEU A 116 -10.17 0.32 -5.54
C LEU A 116 -9.66 1.57 -4.82
N LEU A 117 -8.69 2.27 -5.42
CA LEU A 117 -7.91 3.31 -4.76
C LEU A 117 -8.15 4.67 -5.42
N GLN A 118 -8.26 5.68 -4.57
CA GLN A 118 -8.33 7.08 -4.94
C GLN A 118 -7.11 7.79 -4.37
N ASP A 119 -6.50 8.64 -5.18
CA ASP A 119 -5.33 9.44 -4.80
C ASP A 119 -5.74 10.91 -4.65
N ILE A 120 -5.49 11.49 -3.47
CA ILE A 120 -5.50 12.94 -3.27
C ILE A 120 -4.05 13.42 -3.34
N ASP A 121 -3.73 14.20 -4.38
CA ASP A 121 -2.42 14.83 -4.49
C ASP A 121 -2.25 15.81 -3.32
N LEU A 122 -1.20 15.62 -2.51
CA LEU A 122 -0.89 16.52 -1.39
C LEU A 122 0.14 17.58 -1.77
N LEU A 123 0.71 17.45 -2.97
CA LEU A 123 1.62 18.41 -3.55
C LEU A 123 1.25 18.69 -5.02
N PRO A 124 1.49 19.92 -5.51
CA PRO A 124 2.29 20.94 -4.85
C PRO A 124 1.36 21.94 -4.12
N TYR A 125 1.85 22.65 -3.09
CA TYR A 125 1.07 23.61 -2.30
C TYR A 125 0.18 24.53 -3.18
N PRO A 126 -0.97 25.00 -2.70
CA PRO A 126 -1.81 25.93 -3.46
C PRO A 126 -0.97 27.10 -4.04
N GLY A 127 -0.91 27.21 -5.37
CA GLY A 127 -0.12 28.23 -6.07
C GLY A 127 1.23 27.79 -6.63
N SER A 128 1.61 26.51 -6.49
CA SER A 128 2.85 25.99 -7.07
C SER A 128 2.61 25.23 -8.38
N ASP A 129 3.40 25.57 -9.40
CA ASP A 129 3.33 24.95 -10.72
C ASP A 129 4.00 23.56 -10.68
N ARG A 130 3.18 22.50 -10.76
CA ARG A 130 3.64 21.10 -10.77
C ARG A 130 4.62 20.82 -11.90
N ALA A 131 4.48 21.48 -13.05
CA ALA A 131 5.37 21.33 -14.20
C ALA A 131 6.71 22.06 -14.00
N ARG A 132 6.72 23.16 -13.22
CA ARG A 132 7.96 23.80 -12.76
C ARG A 132 8.67 22.91 -11.76
N TRP A 133 7.94 22.40 -10.77
CA TRP A 133 8.52 21.56 -9.72
C TRP A 133 9.12 20.27 -10.28
N ARG A 134 8.46 19.63 -11.26
CA ARG A 134 9.00 18.48 -12.00
C ARG A 134 10.25 18.79 -12.82
N ARG A 135 10.37 20.00 -13.39
CA ARG A 135 11.56 20.43 -14.16
C ARG A 135 12.76 20.71 -13.27
N ASP A 136 12.53 21.19 -12.05
CA ASP A 136 13.58 21.59 -11.12
C ASP A 136 13.80 20.57 -9.97
N VAL A 137 13.25 19.35 -10.05
CA VAL A 137 13.43 18.30 -9.00
C VAL A 137 14.90 18.08 -8.68
N GLU A 138 15.76 18.09 -9.69
CA GLU A 138 17.21 17.92 -9.54
C GLU A 138 17.90 19.09 -8.84
N LYS A 139 17.20 20.21 -8.63
CA LYS A 139 17.68 21.37 -7.88
C LYS A 139 17.11 21.44 -6.47
N LEU A 140 16.07 20.65 -6.16
CA LEU A 140 15.50 20.61 -4.82
C LEU A 140 16.48 19.95 -3.82
N PRO A 141 16.47 20.39 -2.55
CA PRO A 141 17.11 19.67 -1.45
C PRO A 141 16.72 18.19 -1.45
N ARG A 142 17.65 17.31 -1.06
CA ARG A 142 17.43 15.84 -1.08
C ARG A 142 16.13 15.43 -0.36
N PHE A 143 15.80 16.10 0.73
CA PHE A 143 14.57 15.87 1.49
C PHE A 143 13.31 16.14 0.68
N GLU A 144 13.22 17.29 0.01
CA GLU A 144 12.03 17.68 -0.77
C GLU A 144 11.81 16.77 -2.00
N ARG A 145 12.89 16.19 -2.54
CA ARG A 145 12.77 15.20 -3.63
C ARG A 145 12.03 13.94 -3.21
N ALA A 146 12.13 13.53 -1.94
CA ALA A 146 11.44 12.35 -1.43
C ALA A 146 9.91 12.51 -1.47
N PHE A 147 9.43 13.76 -1.48
CA PHE A 147 8.02 14.10 -1.52
C PHE A 147 7.59 14.58 -2.91
N ASN A 148 8.40 14.37 -3.95
CA ASN A 148 8.14 14.97 -5.25
C ASN A 148 6.84 14.52 -5.96
N ASP A 149 6.23 13.46 -5.45
CA ASP A 149 5.02 12.83 -5.97
C ASP A 149 4.07 12.39 -4.85
N LEU A 150 4.09 13.11 -3.72
CA LEU A 150 3.33 12.76 -2.53
C LEU A 150 1.81 12.87 -2.75
N ALA A 151 1.12 11.78 -2.48
CA ALA A 151 -0.32 11.66 -2.49
C ALA A 151 -0.80 10.87 -1.25
N LEU A 152 -2.06 11.10 -0.88
CA LEU A 152 -2.79 10.26 0.05
C LEU A 152 -3.67 9.31 -0.76
N SER A 153 -3.35 8.02 -0.72
CA SER A 153 -4.11 6.95 -1.35
C SER A 153 -5.01 6.26 -0.34
N PHE A 154 -6.28 6.09 -0.68
CA PHE A 154 -7.27 5.41 0.17
C PHE A 154 -8.36 4.75 -0.67
N SER A 155 -9.12 3.83 -0.07
CA SER A 155 -10.26 3.22 -0.73
C SER A 155 -11.57 3.82 -0.22
N SER A 156 -12.42 4.32 -1.12
CA SER A 156 -13.76 4.81 -0.76
C SER A 156 -14.79 3.65 -0.76
N PRO A 157 -15.88 3.74 0.04
CA PRO A 157 -16.95 2.75 0.01
C PRO A 157 -17.53 2.52 -1.40
N ASP A 158 -17.68 3.60 -2.17
CA ASP A 158 -18.22 3.57 -3.53
C ASP A 158 -17.28 2.87 -4.51
N ALA A 159 -15.96 3.10 -4.39
CA ALA A 159 -14.98 2.39 -5.19
C ALA A 159 -15.05 0.87 -4.95
N ARG A 160 -15.23 0.44 -3.69
CA ARG A 160 -15.32 -0.98 -3.34
C ARG A 160 -16.63 -1.66 -3.72
N SER A 161 -17.74 -0.92 -3.72
CA SER A 161 -19.06 -1.45 -4.07
C SER A 161 -19.32 -1.42 -5.58
N SER A 162 -18.52 -0.68 -6.35
CA SER A 162 -18.57 -0.67 -7.81
C SER A 162 -18.31 -2.07 -8.40
N THR A 163 -18.87 -2.34 -9.58
CA THR A 163 -18.65 -3.61 -10.30
C THR A 163 -17.17 -3.87 -10.55
N GLU A 164 -16.41 -2.83 -10.90
CA GLU A 164 -14.96 -2.92 -11.15
C GLU A 164 -14.19 -3.20 -9.87
N GLY A 165 -14.52 -2.53 -8.76
CA GLY A 165 -13.90 -2.76 -7.46
C GLY A 165 -14.22 -4.14 -6.89
N ALA A 166 -15.47 -4.58 -6.97
CA ALA A 166 -15.86 -5.93 -6.58
C ALA A 166 -15.10 -6.98 -7.40
N THR A 167 -14.95 -6.77 -8.71
CA THR A 167 -14.16 -7.65 -9.59
C THR A 167 -12.67 -7.64 -9.21
N ALA A 168 -12.09 -6.48 -8.94
CA ALA A 168 -10.71 -6.35 -8.50
C ALA A 168 -10.43 -7.06 -7.16
N LEU A 169 -11.40 -7.03 -6.23
CA LEU A 169 -11.30 -7.75 -4.95
C LEU A 169 -11.35 -9.28 -5.12
N LEU A 170 -12.05 -9.78 -6.14
CA LEU A 170 -12.05 -11.21 -6.49
C LEU A 170 -10.71 -11.65 -7.08
N ASP A 171 -10.04 -10.75 -7.78
CA ASP A 171 -8.74 -10.99 -8.42
C ASP A 171 -7.57 -10.72 -7.46
N ARG A 172 -7.47 -11.54 -6.40
CA ARG A 172 -6.42 -11.38 -5.39
C ARG A 172 -5.02 -11.67 -5.97
N PRO A 173 -4.05 -10.74 -5.84
CA PRO A 173 -2.67 -10.97 -6.29
C PRO A 173 -2.00 -12.10 -5.49
N GLN A 174 -1.00 -12.75 -6.11
CA GLN A 174 -0.19 -13.76 -5.43
C GLN A 174 0.73 -13.12 -4.40
N GLU A 175 1.05 -13.86 -3.33
CA GLU A 175 2.04 -13.41 -2.35
C GLU A 175 3.42 -13.32 -2.99
N PHE A 176 4.12 -12.22 -2.73
CA PHE A 176 5.54 -12.12 -3.00
C PHE A 176 6.34 -12.73 -1.83
N VAL A 177 7.17 -13.72 -2.14
CA VAL A 177 8.11 -14.34 -1.22
C VAL A 177 9.51 -14.12 -1.81
N GLU A 178 10.39 -13.45 -1.09
CA GLU A 178 11.80 -13.39 -1.46
C GLU A 178 12.42 -14.77 -1.16
N GLU A 179 12.86 -15.48 -2.20
CA GLU A 179 13.69 -16.66 -2.03
C GLU A 179 15.17 -16.24 -2.02
N GLU A 180 15.96 -16.87 -1.14
CA GLU A 180 17.38 -16.56 -0.94
C GLU A 180 18.26 -16.80 -2.19
N ASP A 181 17.76 -17.44 -3.25
CA ASP A 181 18.56 -17.85 -4.42
C ASP A 181 17.88 -17.61 -5.80
N GLY A 182 17.16 -16.50 -6.00
CA GLY A 182 16.93 -15.93 -7.34
C GLY A 182 16.05 -16.72 -8.34
N GLU A 183 15.41 -17.81 -7.94
CA GLU A 183 14.44 -18.55 -8.77
C GLU A 183 13.00 -18.26 -8.32
N LEU A 184 12.15 -17.83 -9.26
CA LEU A 184 10.74 -17.52 -9.00
C LEU A 184 9.95 -18.84 -8.80
N VAL A 185 9.83 -19.32 -7.57
CA VAL A 185 8.88 -20.38 -7.25
C VAL A 185 7.50 -19.78 -7.03
N THR A 186 6.65 -19.93 -8.05
CA THR A 186 5.21 -19.68 -7.90
C THR A 186 4.66 -20.55 -6.77
N GLY A 187 3.99 -19.94 -5.79
CA GLY A 187 3.42 -20.63 -4.64
C GLY A 187 2.46 -21.72 -5.10
N ARG A 188 2.94 -22.97 -5.11
CA ARG A 188 2.13 -24.16 -5.38
C ARG A 188 1.09 -24.25 -4.27
N ALA A 189 -0.19 -24.30 -4.64
CA ALA A 189 -1.27 -24.68 -3.75
C ALA A 189 -0.84 -25.95 -2.99
N ARG A 190 -0.63 -25.84 -1.68
CA ARG A 190 -0.36 -27.01 -0.84
C ARG A 190 -1.63 -27.82 -0.78
N GLY A 191 -1.72 -28.82 -1.68
CA GLY A 191 -2.70 -29.90 -1.58
C GLY A 191 -2.54 -30.58 -0.23
N GLY A 192 -3.63 -30.58 0.54
CA GLY A 192 -3.75 -31.40 1.75
C GLY A 192 -3.68 -32.87 1.38
N ARG A 193 -2.90 -33.61 2.16
CA ARG A 193 -2.92 -35.07 2.21
C ARG A 193 -4.21 -35.55 2.88
#